data_AF-O33791-F1
#
_entry.id   AF-O33791-F1
#
_cell.length_a   1.000
_cell.length_b   1.000
_cell.length_c   1.000
_cell.angle_alpha   90.00
_cell.angle_beta   90.00
_cell.angle_gamma   90.00
#
_symmetry.space_group_name_H-M   'P 1'
#
loop_
_entity.id
_entity.type
_entity.pdbx_description
1 polymer ?
#
loop_
_entity_poly.entity_id
_entity_poly.type
_entity_poly.pdbx_seq_one_letter_code
_entity_poly.pdbx_strand_id
1 'polypeptide(L)'
;DQITDHPERFLVSEMIREKVLQLTREEIPHSVAVVIDSMKRDEETDTVHIRATIMVERDSQKGIVIGKKGAMLKKIGTLARKDIELMLGDKVFLETWVKVKKIGGIKT
;
A
#
# COMPACT_ATOMS: atom_id res chain seq x y z
N ASP A 1 -8.19 18.42 12.14
CA ASP A 1 -7.47 17.13 12.01
C ASP A 1 -8.43 15.96 12.17
N GLN A 2 -9.07 15.54 11.09
CA GLN A 2 -9.76 14.24 11.08
C GLN A 2 -8.69 13.14 11.09
N ILE A 3 -8.45 12.57 12.27
CA ILE A 3 -7.77 11.29 12.39
C ILE A 3 -8.79 10.26 11.88
N THR A 4 -8.63 9.78 10.64
CA THR A 4 -9.36 8.61 10.18
C THR A 4 -9.11 7.45 11.15
N ASP A 5 -10.18 6.81 11.61
CA ASP A 5 -10.14 5.78 12.64
C ASP A 5 -9.20 4.62 12.24
N HIS A 6 -8.53 4.04 13.24
CA HIS A 6 -7.62 2.90 13.04
C HIS A 6 -8.19 1.73 12.21
N PRO A 7 -9.50 1.37 12.29
CA PRO A 7 -10.09 0.33 11.47
C PRO A 7 -9.99 0.59 9.97
N GLU A 8 -10.26 1.81 9.49
CA GLU A 8 -10.18 2.14 8.06
C GLU A 8 -8.75 2.06 7.55
N ARG A 9 -7.79 2.60 8.31
CA ARG A 9 -6.37 2.52 7.97
C ARG A 9 -5.90 1.07 7.84
N PHE A 10 -6.37 0.21 8.74
CA PHE A 10 -6.09 -1.22 8.67
C PHE A 10 -6.67 -1.82 7.38
N LEU A 11 -7.97 -1.63 7.11
CA LEU A 11 -8.62 -2.15 5.91
C LEU A 11 -7.94 -1.67 4.62
N VAL A 12 -7.61 -0.38 4.53
CA VAL A 12 -6.86 0.19 3.39
C VAL A 12 -5.50 -0.49 3.24
N SER A 13 -4.77 -0.72 4.34
CA SER A 13 -3.48 -1.41 4.28
C SER A 13 -3.61 -2.84 3.77
N GLU A 14 -4.68 -3.55 4.17
CA GLU A 14 -4.95 -4.92 3.75
C GLU A 14 -5.33 -4.98 2.28
N MET A 15 -6.14 -4.04 1.78
CA MET A 15 -6.49 -3.96 0.35
C MET A 15 -5.26 -3.76 -0.52
N ILE A 16 -4.33 -2.88 -0.11
CA ILE A 16 -3.08 -2.69 -0.83
C ILE A 16 -2.23 -3.97 -0.77
N ARG A 17 -2.11 -4.59 0.42
CA ARG A 17 -1.34 -5.82 0.61
C ARG A 17 -1.88 -6.96 -0.25
N GLU A 18 -3.19 -7.12 -0.32
CA GLU A 18 -3.86 -8.11 -1.16
C GLU A 18 -3.46 -7.93 -2.63
N LYS A 19 -3.46 -6.70 -3.17
CA LYS A 19 -3.07 -6.46 -4.56
C LYS A 19 -1.59 -6.69 -4.82
N VAL A 20 -0.73 -6.43 -3.84
CA VAL A 20 0.68 -6.82 -3.93
C VAL A 20 0.75 -8.34 -4.09
N LEU A 21 0.21 -9.11 -3.15
CA LEU A 21 0.27 -10.58 -3.15
C LEU A 21 -0.35 -11.19 -4.40
N GLN A 22 -1.51 -10.69 -4.83
CA GLN A 22 -2.22 -11.17 -6.03
C GLN A 22 -1.40 -10.95 -7.31
N LEU A 23 -0.74 -9.78 -7.44
CA LEU A 23 -0.03 -9.40 -8.67
C LEU A 23 1.40 -9.92 -8.71
N THR A 24 2.03 -10.14 -7.57
CA THR A 24 3.40 -10.68 -7.48
C THR A 24 3.43 -12.20 -7.31
N ARG A 25 2.28 -12.84 -7.02
CA ARG A 25 2.15 -14.30 -6.90
C ARG A 25 3.22 -14.88 -5.96
N GLU A 26 3.84 -16.00 -6.33
CA GLU A 26 4.87 -16.69 -5.55
C GLU A 26 6.25 -16.02 -5.55
N GLU A 27 6.44 -14.91 -6.29
CA GLU A 27 7.75 -14.24 -6.36
C GLU A 27 8.08 -13.43 -5.10
N ILE A 28 7.06 -13.02 -4.36
CA ILE A 28 7.23 -12.33 -3.08
C ILE A 28 6.56 -13.18 -1.98
N PRO A 29 7.30 -13.54 -0.92
CA PRO A 29 6.74 -14.27 0.21
C PRO A 29 5.57 -13.51 0.84
N HIS A 30 4.77 -14.20 1.64
CA HIS A 30 3.70 -13.58 2.43
C HIS A 30 4.17 -12.48 3.40
N SER A 31 5.49 -12.31 3.62
CA SER A 31 6.08 -11.33 4.52
C SER A 31 6.14 -9.89 3.94
N VAL A 32 5.10 -9.47 3.22
CA VAL A 32 4.88 -8.07 2.86
C VAL A 32 4.05 -7.40 3.95
N ALA A 33 4.47 -6.21 4.38
CA ALA A 33 3.66 -5.35 5.24
C ALA A 33 3.31 -4.04 4.52
N VAL A 34 2.17 -3.46 4.83
CA VAL A 34 1.77 -2.13 4.33
C VAL A 34 1.51 -1.22 5.51
N VAL A 35 2.08 -0.02 5.48
CA VAL A 35 1.90 1.00 6.50
C VAL A 35 1.21 2.21 5.88
N ILE A 36 0.12 2.69 6.50
CA ILE A 36 -0.52 3.93 6.10
C ILE A 36 0.18 5.09 6.80
N ASP A 37 1.05 5.78 6.06
CA ASP A 37 1.82 6.93 6.53
C ASP A 37 0.92 8.13 6.81
N SER A 38 -0.05 8.40 5.93
CA SER A 38 -1.09 9.41 6.15
C SER A 38 -2.39 9.08 5.45
N MET A 39 -3.51 9.45 6.06
CA MET A 39 -4.83 9.43 5.47
C MET A 39 -5.53 10.69 5.94
N LYS A 40 -5.84 11.59 5.01
CA LYS A 40 -6.44 12.90 5.29
C LYS A 40 -7.45 13.22 4.20
N ARG A 41 -8.61 13.75 4.59
CA ARG A 41 -9.56 14.33 3.64
C ARG A 41 -9.11 15.74 3.28
N ASP A 42 -9.09 16.02 1.99
CA ASP A 42 -8.98 17.37 1.46
C ASP A 42 -10.38 17.98 1.39
N GLU A 43 -10.63 19.02 2.18
CA GLU A 43 -11.96 19.64 2.32
C GLU A 43 -12.39 20.44 1.09
N GLU A 44 -11.45 20.88 0.25
CA GLU A 44 -11.75 21.67 -0.96
C GLU A 44 -12.19 20.76 -2.12
N THR A 45 -11.56 19.59 -2.23
CA THR A 45 -11.77 18.65 -3.34
C THR A 45 -12.62 17.44 -2.98
N ASP A 46 -12.99 17.31 -1.70
CA ASP A 46 -13.68 16.15 -1.11
C ASP A 46 -13.01 14.82 -1.49
N THR A 47 -11.67 14.82 -1.49
CA THR A 47 -10.85 13.66 -1.88
C THR A 47 -10.06 13.18 -0.68
N VAL A 48 -10.04 11.86 -0.46
CA VAL A 48 -9.22 11.25 0.59
C VAL A 48 -7.81 10.99 0.05
N HIS A 49 -6.83 11.68 0.62
CA HIS A 49 -5.42 11.56 0.28
C HIS A 49 -4.76 10.52 1.17
N ILE A 50 -4.31 9.42 0.56
CA ILE A 50 -3.71 8.28 1.24
C ILE A 50 -2.27 8.12 0.78
N ARG A 51 -1.36 8.05 1.76
CA ARG A 51 0.05 7.73 1.57
C ARG A 51 0.34 6.39 2.23
N ALA A 52 0.86 5.43 1.48
CA ALA A 52 1.14 4.10 1.96
C ALA A 52 2.53 3.61 1.56
N THR A 53 3.23 3.00 2.52
CA THR A 53 4.53 2.36 2.29
C THR A 53 4.37 0.83 2.28
N ILE A 54 4.70 0.21 1.15
CA ILE A 54 4.85 -1.24 0.99
C ILE A 54 6.26 -1.62 1.47
N MET A 55 6.32 -2.52 2.44
CA MET A 55 7.54 -2.98 3.07
C MET A 55 7.86 -4.39 2.60
N VAL A 56 9.09 -4.57 2.13
CA VAL A 56 9.63 -5.85 1.69
C VAL A 56 10.94 -6.15 2.41
N GLU A 57 11.36 -7.41 2.43
CA GLU A 57 12.55 -7.83 3.18
C GLU A 57 13.85 -7.67 2.38
N ARG A 58 13.77 -7.76 1.05
CA ARG A 58 14.94 -7.81 0.15
C ARG A 58 14.82 -6.84 -1.01
N ASP A 59 15.96 -6.37 -1.51
CA ASP A 59 16.00 -5.47 -2.69
C ASP A 59 15.46 -6.14 -3.96
N SER A 60 15.63 -7.46 -4.13
CA SER A 60 15.05 -8.20 -5.25
C SER A 60 13.52 -8.09 -5.28
N GLN A 61 12.88 -8.25 -4.12
CA GLN A 61 11.43 -8.09 -3.96
C GLN A 61 11.00 -6.65 -4.24
N LYS A 62 11.77 -5.66 -3.78
CA LYS A 62 11.52 -4.24 -4.11
C LYS A 62 11.52 -4.04 -5.62
N GLY A 63 12.47 -4.65 -6.34
CA GLY A 63 12.52 -4.65 -7.80
C GLY A 63 11.26 -5.23 -8.44
N ILE A 64 10.76 -6.36 -7.92
CA ILE A 64 9.52 -7.02 -8.39
C ILE A 64 8.29 -6.14 -8.16
N VAL A 65 8.11 -5.58 -6.95
CA VAL A 65 6.96 -4.71 -6.63
C VAL A 65 6.96 -3.45 -7.50
N ILE A 66 8.14 -2.84 -7.71
CA ILE A 66 8.24 -1.66 -8.58
C ILE A 66 7.95 -2.05 -10.04
N GLY A 67 8.55 -3.14 -10.51
CA GLY A 67 8.45 -3.60 -11.89
C GLY A 67 9.14 -2.66 -12.89
N LYS A 68 9.19 -3.08 -14.16
CA LYS A 68 9.84 -2.31 -15.22
C LYS A 68 9.23 -0.91 -15.33
N LYS A 69 10.04 0.14 -15.15
CA LYS A 69 9.62 1.55 -15.17
C LYS A 69 8.46 1.87 -14.20
N GLY A 70 8.35 1.15 -13.07
CA GLY A 70 7.28 1.38 -12.10
C GLY A 70 5.91 0.80 -12.51
N ALA A 71 5.85 0.01 -13.59
CA ALA A 71 4.58 -0.48 -14.13
C ALA A 71 3.81 -1.38 -13.15
N MET A 72 4.50 -2.19 -12.35
CA MET A 72 3.85 -3.07 -11.38
C MET A 72 3.29 -2.26 -10.22
N LEU A 73 4.07 -1.34 -9.64
CA LEU A 73 3.62 -0.48 -8.54
C LEU A 73 2.42 0.37 -8.97
N LYS A 74 2.46 0.92 -10.20
CA LYS A 74 1.32 1.66 -10.76
C LYS A 74 0.06 0.78 -10.87
N LYS A 75 0.22 -0.48 -11.30
CA LYS A 75 -0.90 -1.43 -11.40
C LYS A 75 -1.47 -1.77 -10.02
N ILE A 76 -0.62 -2.06 -9.03
CA ILE A 76 -1.00 -2.30 -7.64
C ILE A 76 -1.81 -1.12 -7.10
N GLY A 77 -1.25 0.09 -7.16
CA GLY A 77 -1.93 1.30 -6.68
C GLY A 77 -3.24 1.57 -7.39
N THR A 78 -3.32 1.33 -8.71
CA THR A 78 -4.55 1.54 -9.48
C THR A 78 -5.67 0.59 -9.07
N LEU A 79 -5.37 -0.69 -8.85
CA LEU A 79 -6.38 -1.67 -8.43
C LEU A 79 -6.78 -1.47 -6.97
N ALA A 80 -5.82 -1.26 -6.08
CA ALA A 80 -6.10 -1.01 -4.66
C ALA A 80 -6.94 0.25 -4.48
N ARG A 81 -6.63 1.34 -5.19
CA ARG A 81 -7.39 2.59 -5.14
C ARG A 81 -8.86 2.37 -5.49
N LYS A 82 -9.18 1.59 -6.52
CA LYS A 82 -10.58 1.32 -6.91
C LYS A 82 -11.35 0.61 -5.79
N ASP A 83 -10.73 -0.37 -5.14
CA ASP A 83 -11.36 -1.11 -4.04
C ASP A 83 -11.54 -0.21 -2.81
N ILE A 84 -10.56 0.66 -2.53
CA ILE A 84 -10.63 1.63 -1.43
C ILE A 84 -11.72 2.68 -1.69
N GLU A 85 -11.83 3.21 -2.91
CA GLU A 85 -12.90 4.15 -3.31
C GLU A 85 -14.28 3.53 -3.08
N LEU A 86 -14.45 2.26 -3.47
CA LEU A 86 -15.70 1.54 -3.26
C LEU A 86 -16.02 1.34 -1.77
N MET A 87 -15.00 1.04 -0.96
CA MET A 87 -15.17 0.79 0.47
C MET A 87 -15.47 2.06 1.27
N LEU A 88 -14.79 3.16 0.96
CA LEU A 88 -14.98 4.44 1.63
C LEU A 88 -16.21 5.19 1.11
N GLY A 89 -16.59 4.97 -0.15
CA GLY A 89 -17.64 5.75 -0.81
C GLY A 89 -17.16 7.13 -1.28
N ASP A 90 -15.85 7.35 -1.32
CA ASP A 90 -15.20 8.64 -1.61
C ASP A 90 -14.21 8.53 -2.75
N LYS A 91 -13.87 9.68 -3.36
CA LYS A 91 -12.72 9.77 -4.26
C LYS A 91 -11.43 9.61 -3.47
N VAL A 92 -10.48 8.88 -4.05
CA VAL A 92 -9.20 8.62 -3.37
C VAL A 92 -8.04 9.04 -4.26
N PHE A 93 -7.11 9.79 -3.68
CA PHE A 93 -5.76 9.94 -4.20
C PHE A 93 -4.83 8.99 -3.43
N LEU A 94 -4.34 7.93 -4.07
CA LEU A 94 -3.47 6.94 -3.45
C LEU A 94 -2.03 7.09 -3.97
N GLU A 95 -1.12 7.41 -3.05
CA GLU A 95 0.31 7.48 -3.27
C GLU A 95 1.01 6.30 -2.56
N THR A 96 1.81 5.52 -3.30
CA THR A 96 2.46 4.31 -2.78
C THR A 96 3.98 4.34 -2.97
N TRP A 97 4.72 3.92 -1.95
CA TRP A 97 6.18 3.71 -2.01
C TRP A 97 6.55 2.28 -1.66
N VAL A 98 7.76 1.88 -2.04
CA VAL A 98 8.33 0.58 -1.66
C VAL A 98 9.64 0.80 -0.92
N LYS A 99 9.73 0.28 0.31
CA LYS A 99 10.94 0.32 1.15
C LYS A 99 11.37 -1.09 1.53
N VAL A 100 12.69 -1.31 1.55
CA VAL A 100 13.26 -2.52 2.14
C VAL A 100 13.40 -2.28 3.64
N LYS A 101 12.84 -3.18 4.46
CA LYS A 101 13.10 -3.23 5.90
C LYS A 101 13.45 -4.66 6.25
N LYS A 102 14.66 -4.86 6.77
CA LYS A 102 15.03 -6.14 7.39
C LYS A 102 14.12 -6.31 8.61
N ILE A 103 13.17 -7.23 8.54
CA ILE A 103 12.52 -7.76 9.74
C ILE A 103 13.68 -8.44 10.49
N GLY A 104 14.05 -7.86 11.63
CA GLY A 104 15.24 -8.28 12.36
C GLY A 104 15.19 -9.79 12.59
N GLY A 105 16.19 -10.50 12.05
CA GLY A 105 16.47 -11.83 12.53
C GLY A 105 16.62 -11.74 14.04
N ILE A 106 15.95 -12.64 14.75
CA ILE A 106 16.24 -12.86 16.17
C ILE A 106 17.76 -12.97 16.25
N LYS A 107 18.40 -12.03 16.94
CA LYS A 107 19.78 -12.22 17.36
C LYS A 107 19.70 -13.38 18.35
N THR A 108 19.89 -14.60 17.86
CA THR A 108 20.38 -15.71 18.68
C THR A 108 21.70 -15.33 19.29
#